data_AF-A0A957VN15-F1
#
_entry.id   AF-A0A957VN15-F1
#
_cell.length_a   1.000
_cell.length_b   1.000
_cell.length_c   1.000
_cell.angle_alpha   90.00
_cell.angle_beta   90.00
_cell.angle_gamma   90.00
#
_symmetry.space_group_name_H-M   'P 1'
#
loop_
_entity.id
_entity.type
_entity.pdbx_description
1 polymer ?
#
loop_
_entity_poly.entity_id
_entity_poly.type
_entity_poly.pdbx_seq_one_letter_code
_entity_poly.pdbx_strand_id
1 'polypeptide(L)'
;KKKPKTRQAQNLAAAGALGGAFWGMLFGLLFLVPFFGMAMGAAMGALAGHFSDYGISDDFIKQVQAKVTEGTSALFLLTEQATIDKVADAFKGTKMELIQSNLSHEQEAQLKAAFGEE
;
A
#
# COMPACT_ATOMS: atom_id res chain seq x y z
N LYS A 1 -7.20 -35.85 10.16
CA LYS A 1 -6.03 -34.98 9.81
C LYS A 1 -6.39 -33.53 10.11
N LYS A 2 -5.60 -32.80 10.91
CA LYS A 2 -5.91 -31.40 11.31
C LYS A 2 -5.48 -30.42 10.20
N LYS A 3 -6.34 -29.45 9.85
CA LYS A 3 -6.09 -28.42 8.82
C LYS A 3 -4.92 -27.50 9.22
N PRO A 4 -4.11 -27.00 8.26
CA PRO A 4 -3.02 -26.08 8.56
C PRO A 4 -3.56 -24.71 9.03
N LYS A 5 -2.84 -24.06 9.94
CA LYS A 5 -3.15 -22.72 10.47
C LYS A 5 -2.11 -21.73 9.99
N THR A 6 -2.54 -20.61 9.42
CA THR A 6 -1.70 -19.48 9.06
C THR A 6 -1.42 -18.63 10.32
N ARG A 7 -0.17 -18.19 10.49
CA ARG A 7 0.23 -17.24 11.54
C ARG A 7 0.87 -16.04 10.86
N GLN A 8 0.17 -14.91 10.89
CA GLN A 8 0.67 -13.61 10.42
C GLN A 8 1.66 -13.07 11.46
N ALA A 9 2.91 -12.80 11.07
CA ALA A 9 3.98 -12.40 12.00
C ALA A 9 3.82 -10.97 12.53
N GLN A 10 3.12 -10.11 11.78
CA GLN A 10 2.69 -8.79 12.20
C GLN A 10 1.18 -8.75 12.11
N ASN A 11 0.53 -8.77 13.27
CA ASN A 11 -0.92 -8.68 13.34
C ASN A 11 -1.30 -7.19 13.20
N LEU A 12 -1.37 -6.70 11.96
CA LEU A 12 -1.75 -5.31 11.66
C LEU A 12 -3.15 -4.99 12.18
N ALA A 13 -4.02 -6.00 12.23
CA ALA A 13 -5.29 -5.90 12.92
C ALA A 13 -5.13 -5.75 14.44
N ALA A 14 -4.18 -6.42 15.10
CA ALA A 14 -3.91 -6.21 16.53
C ALA A 14 -3.20 -4.89 16.80
N ALA A 15 -2.24 -4.48 15.96
CA ALA A 15 -1.60 -3.17 16.08
C ALA A 15 -2.63 -2.03 15.87
N GLY A 16 -3.51 -2.17 14.87
CA GLY A 16 -4.64 -1.29 14.63
C GLY A 16 -5.66 -1.33 15.76
N ALA A 17 -5.94 -2.50 16.34
CA ALA A 17 -6.81 -2.65 17.50
C ALA A 17 -6.24 -1.93 18.73
N LEU A 18 -4.93 -2.05 18.98
CA LEU A 18 -4.26 -1.41 20.13
C LEU A 18 -4.21 0.12 19.96
N GLY A 19 -3.89 0.61 18.77
CA GLY A 19 -3.92 2.05 18.46
C GLY A 19 -5.34 2.62 18.52
N GLY A 20 -6.31 1.89 18.00
CA GLY A 20 -7.73 2.25 18.04
C GLY A 20 -8.31 2.23 19.46
N ALA A 21 -7.94 1.23 20.25
CA ALA A 21 -8.31 1.13 21.66
C ALA A 21 -7.80 2.34 22.46
N PHE A 22 -6.55 2.74 22.22
CA PHE A 22 -5.92 3.88 22.89
C PHE A 22 -6.65 5.20 22.62
N TRP A 23 -6.90 5.54 21.35
CA TRP A 23 -7.62 6.76 21.01
C TRP A 23 -9.11 6.70 21.39
N GLY A 24 -9.74 5.54 21.23
CA GLY A 24 -11.12 5.33 21.67
C GLY A 24 -11.30 5.51 23.18
N MET A 25 -10.34 5.04 23.98
CA MET A 25 -10.32 5.27 25.42
C MET A 25 -10.12 6.75 25.76
N LEU A 26 -9.20 7.43 25.09
CA LEU A 26 -8.91 8.85 25.33
C LEU A 26 -10.16 9.72 25.09
N PHE A 27 -10.87 9.51 23.98
CA PHE A 27 -12.13 10.19 23.72
C PHE A 27 -13.24 9.75 24.68
N GLY A 28 -13.32 8.46 25.01
CA GLY A 28 -14.26 7.95 25.99
C GLY A 28 -14.09 8.62 27.37
N LEU A 29 -12.87 8.93 27.79
CA LEU A 29 -12.60 9.66 29.03
C LEU A 29 -13.11 11.12 28.97
N LEU A 30 -12.97 11.80 27.83
CA LEU A 30 -13.46 13.17 27.66
C LEU A 30 -14.98 13.28 27.75
N PHE A 31 -15.70 12.22 27.37
CA PHE A 31 -17.17 12.16 27.40
C PHE A 31 -17.73 11.28 28.53
N LEU A 32 -16.89 10.93 29.51
CA LEU A 32 -17.24 10.11 30.69
C LEU A 32 -17.77 8.69 30.38
N VAL A 33 -17.46 8.12 29.20
CA VAL A 33 -17.79 6.73 28.81
C VAL A 33 -16.56 5.97 28.26
N PRO A 34 -15.56 5.64 29.10
CA PRO A 34 -14.25 5.13 28.66
C PRO A 34 -14.26 3.72 28.06
N PHE A 35 -15.00 2.78 28.66
CA PHE A 35 -14.98 1.37 28.23
C PHE A 35 -15.67 1.17 26.88
N PHE A 36 -16.74 1.93 26.64
CA PHE A 36 -17.44 1.93 25.36
C PHE A 36 -16.55 2.50 24.24
N GLY A 37 -15.89 3.64 24.51
CA GLY A 37 -14.96 4.26 23.56
C GLY A 37 -13.78 3.35 23.19
N MET A 38 -13.18 2.69 24.18
CA MET A 38 -12.09 1.72 23.96
C MET A 38 -12.54 0.54 23.10
N ALA A 39 -13.67 -0.09 23.41
CA ALA A 39 -14.16 -1.26 22.69
C ALA A 39 -14.49 -0.92 21.22
N MET A 40 -15.16 0.21 21.00
CA MET A 40 -15.49 0.71 19.66
C MET A 40 -14.22 1.05 18.87
N GLY A 41 -13.28 1.78 19.48
CA GLY A 41 -12.00 2.14 18.86
C GLY A 41 -11.15 0.93 18.51
N ALA A 42 -11.09 -0.09 19.37
CA ALA A 42 -10.36 -1.32 19.12
C ALA A 42 -10.94 -2.10 17.94
N ALA A 43 -12.26 -2.25 17.87
CA ALA A 43 -12.93 -2.93 16.76
C ALA A 43 -12.69 -2.19 15.43
N MET A 44 -12.87 -0.87 15.43
CA MET A 44 -12.67 -0.05 14.23
C MET A 44 -11.20 -0.02 13.80
N GLY A 45 -10.25 0.08 14.72
CA GLY A 45 -8.82 0.05 14.43
C GLY A 45 -8.35 -1.32 13.94
N ALA A 46 -8.93 -2.41 14.44
CA ALA A 46 -8.65 -3.75 13.94
C ALA A 46 -9.14 -3.94 12.50
N LEU A 47 -10.35 -3.48 12.21
CA LEU A 47 -10.92 -3.50 10.87
C LEU A 47 -10.14 -2.57 9.93
N ALA A 48 -9.79 -1.35 10.37
CA ALA A 48 -8.98 -0.44 9.58
C ALA A 48 -7.58 -0.99 9.29
N GLY A 49 -6.90 -1.63 10.27
CA GLY A 49 -5.63 -2.34 10.04
C GLY A 49 -5.76 -3.61 9.19
N HIS A 50 -6.99 -4.10 8.99
CA HIS A 50 -7.32 -5.20 8.08
C HIS A 50 -7.75 -4.70 6.68
N PHE A 51 -8.26 -3.46 6.57
CA PHE A 51 -8.81 -2.86 5.34
C PHE A 51 -7.98 -1.70 4.76
N SER A 52 -6.92 -1.24 5.42
CA SER A 52 -5.91 -0.34 4.84
C SER A 52 -5.10 -0.98 3.71
N ASP A 53 -5.55 -2.15 3.26
CA ASP A 53 -5.32 -2.77 1.96
C ASP A 53 -5.95 -1.96 0.79
N TYR A 54 -5.90 -0.61 0.83
CA TYR A 54 -6.35 0.24 -0.29
C TYR A 54 -5.52 1.51 -0.49
N GLY A 55 -5.12 1.71 -1.75
CA GLY A 55 -4.10 2.64 -2.26
C GLY A 55 -2.90 1.88 -2.83
N ILE A 56 -2.62 0.73 -2.24
CA ILE A 56 -1.58 -0.23 -2.63
C ILE A 56 -2.20 -1.60 -2.36
N SER A 57 -2.58 -2.36 -3.39
CA SER A 57 -3.14 -3.70 -3.16
C SER A 57 -2.07 -4.61 -2.56
N ASP A 58 -2.47 -5.54 -1.70
CA ASP A 58 -1.57 -6.59 -1.17
C ASP A 58 -0.75 -7.28 -2.28
N ASP A 59 -1.35 -7.47 -3.46
CA ASP A 59 -0.67 -8.08 -4.60
C ASP A 59 0.34 -7.14 -5.28
N PHE A 60 0.10 -5.83 -5.26
CA PHE A 60 1.07 -4.83 -5.72
C PHE A 60 2.27 -4.75 -4.75
N ILE A 61 2.03 -4.79 -3.43
CA ILE A 61 3.11 -4.83 -2.41
C ILE A 61 4.03 -6.03 -2.65
N LYS A 62 3.45 -7.22 -2.86
CA LYS A 62 4.22 -8.44 -3.13
C LYS A 62 5.02 -8.34 -4.43
N GLN A 63 4.45 -7.76 -5.47
CA GLN A 63 5.11 -7.61 -6.77
C GLN A 63 6.32 -6.67 -6.70
N VAL A 64 6.18 -5.50 -6.05
CA VAL A 64 7.30 -4.58 -5.87
C VAL A 64 8.42 -5.22 -5.03
N GLN A 65 8.06 -5.90 -3.94
CA GLN A 65 9.02 -6.57 -3.08
C GLN A 65 9.85 -7.63 -3.81
N ALA A 66 9.28 -8.32 -4.80
CA ALA A 66 9.98 -9.33 -5.58
C ALA A 66 10.97 -8.75 -6.61
N LYS A 67 10.66 -7.57 -7.18
CA LYS A 67 11.44 -6.95 -8.26
C LYS A 67 12.54 -6.01 -7.76
N VAL A 68 12.37 -5.42 -6.58
CA VAL A 68 13.38 -4.55 -5.96
C VAL A 68 14.36 -5.41 -5.15
N THR A 69 15.53 -5.66 -5.73
CA THR A 69 16.62 -6.48 -5.19
C THR A 69 17.89 -5.64 -5.01
N GLU A 70 18.92 -6.21 -4.38
CA GLU A 70 20.17 -5.49 -4.15
C GLU A 70 20.82 -5.05 -5.48
N GLY A 71 21.07 -3.75 -5.62
CA GLY A 71 21.54 -3.15 -6.88
C GLY A 71 20.43 -2.65 -7.79
N THR A 72 19.15 -2.85 -7.45
CA THR A 72 17.99 -2.25 -8.12
C THR A 72 17.23 -1.30 -7.19
N SER A 73 16.35 -0.46 -7.75
CA SER A 73 15.59 0.53 -6.99
C SER A 73 14.22 0.72 -7.63
N ALA A 74 13.16 0.86 -6.83
CA ALA A 74 11.84 1.25 -7.32
C ALA A 74 11.63 2.75 -7.17
N LEU A 75 11.11 3.35 -8.21
CA LEU A 75 10.69 4.75 -8.23
C LEU A 75 9.16 4.81 -8.32
N PHE A 76 8.53 5.45 -7.35
CA PHE A 76 7.09 5.71 -7.36
C PHE A 76 6.85 7.14 -7.81
N LEU A 77 6.11 7.29 -8.91
CA LEU A 77 5.77 8.58 -9.47
C LEU A 77 4.26 8.80 -9.33
N LEU A 78 3.90 9.89 -8.65
CA LEU A 78 2.53 10.36 -8.54
C LEU A 78 2.44 11.71 -9.24
N THR A 79 1.66 11.78 -10.32
CA THR A 79 1.51 13.00 -11.12
C THR A 79 0.04 13.26 -11.40
N GLU A 80 -0.44 14.49 -11.19
CA GLU A 80 -1.85 14.84 -11.39
C GLU A 80 -2.17 15.21 -12.85
N GLN A 81 -1.29 15.94 -13.53
CA GLN A 81 -1.36 16.14 -14.98
C GLN A 81 -0.15 15.46 -15.60
N ALA A 82 -0.42 14.28 -16.16
CA ALA A 82 0.57 13.35 -16.66
C ALA A 82 1.36 14.01 -17.81
N THR A 83 2.52 14.59 -17.49
CA THR A 83 3.54 14.89 -18.50
C THR A 83 4.33 13.62 -18.74
N ILE A 84 3.61 12.62 -19.24
CA ILE A 84 4.14 11.30 -19.60
C ILE A 84 5.30 11.47 -20.55
N ASP A 85 5.17 12.39 -21.51
CA ASP A 85 6.22 12.73 -22.46
C ASP A 85 7.51 13.15 -21.76
N LYS A 86 7.44 13.93 -20.68
CA LYS A 86 8.64 14.37 -19.93
C LYS A 86 9.24 13.24 -19.10
N VAL A 87 8.42 12.35 -18.55
CA VAL A 87 8.90 11.17 -17.82
C VAL A 87 9.54 10.19 -18.81
N ALA A 88 8.87 9.91 -19.93
CA ALA A 88 9.38 9.11 -21.02
C ALA A 88 10.72 9.66 -21.55
N ASP A 89 10.82 10.96 -21.79
CA ASP A 89 12.05 11.61 -22.23
C ASP A 89 13.17 11.54 -21.18
N ALA A 90 12.85 11.75 -19.90
CA ALA A 90 13.82 11.71 -18.81
C ALA A 90 14.44 10.32 -18.59
N PHE A 91 13.67 9.27 -18.87
CA PHE A 91 14.09 7.88 -18.69
C PHE A 91 14.40 7.17 -20.01
N LYS A 92 14.38 7.89 -21.13
CA LYS A 92 14.66 7.35 -22.47
C LYS A 92 16.04 6.69 -22.52
N GLY A 93 16.09 5.44 -22.94
CA GLY A 93 17.34 4.66 -23.02
C GLY A 93 17.90 4.21 -21.66
N THR A 94 17.15 4.43 -20.57
CA THR A 94 17.43 3.84 -19.27
C THR A 94 16.66 2.53 -19.17
N LYS A 95 17.35 1.44 -18.84
CA LYS A 95 16.71 0.13 -18.64
C LYS A 95 15.86 0.18 -17.36
N MET A 96 14.55 0.32 -17.51
CA MET A 96 13.59 0.33 -16.40
C MET A 96 12.36 -0.50 -16.74
N GLU A 97 11.86 -1.23 -15.74
CA GLU A 97 10.67 -2.05 -15.88
C GLU A 97 9.45 -1.34 -15.27
N LEU A 98 8.36 -1.25 -16.03
CA LEU A 98 7.10 -0.73 -15.49
C LEU A 98 6.37 -1.83 -14.69
N ILE A 99 6.33 -1.66 -13.37
CA ILE A 99 5.74 -2.66 -12.46
C ILE A 99 4.21 -2.52 -12.40
N GLN A 100 3.69 -1.30 -12.20
CA GLN A 100 2.26 -1.05 -12.19
C GLN A 100 1.98 0.41 -12.55
N SER A 101 0.87 0.62 -13.28
CA SER A 101 0.42 1.94 -13.70
C SER A 101 -1.10 2.01 -13.60
N ASN A 102 -1.61 3.21 -13.33
CA ASN A 102 -3.02 3.55 -13.43
C ASN A 102 -3.34 4.35 -14.71
N LEU A 103 -2.38 4.42 -15.65
CA LEU A 103 -2.51 5.12 -16.93
C LEU A 103 -3.33 4.30 -17.93
N SER A 104 -3.82 4.96 -18.99
CA SER A 104 -4.51 4.26 -20.08
C SER A 104 -3.54 3.37 -20.87
N HIS A 105 -4.06 2.37 -21.58
CA HIS A 105 -3.24 1.45 -22.37
C HIS A 105 -2.36 2.15 -23.41
N GLU A 106 -2.85 3.23 -24.03
CA GLU A 106 -2.09 4.01 -25.01
C GLU A 106 -0.90 4.73 -24.35
N GLN A 107 -1.12 5.29 -23.16
CA GLN A 107 -0.11 5.98 -22.36
C GLN A 107 0.94 5.02 -21.79
N GLU A 108 0.51 3.84 -21.37
CA GLU A 108 1.40 2.77 -20.91
C GLU A 108 2.29 2.25 -22.04
N ALA A 109 1.73 2.09 -23.25
CA ALA A 109 2.48 1.68 -24.44
C ALA A 109 3.57 2.71 -24.81
N GLN A 110 3.26 4.01 -24.71
CA GLN A 110 4.22 5.08 -24.94
C GLN A 110 5.37 5.05 -23.91
N LEU A 111 5.05 4.82 -22.63
CA LEU A 111 6.06 4.68 -21.58
C LEU A 111 6.94 3.45 -21.77
N LYS A 112 6.35 2.29 -22.10
CA LYS A 112 7.10 1.06 -22.38
C LYS A 112 8.03 1.21 -23.57
N ALA A 113 7.57 1.86 -24.64
CA ALA A 113 8.41 2.16 -25.80
C ALA A 113 9.59 3.08 -25.46
N ALA A 114 9.44 3.97 -24.47
CA ALA A 114 10.49 4.89 -24.03
C ALA A 114 11.51 4.23 -23.07
N PHE A 115 11.05 3.35 -22.17
CA PHE A 115 11.90 2.59 -21.25
C PHE A 115 12.70 1.49 -21.95
N GLY A 116 12.22 1.06 -23.12
CA GLY A 116 12.95 0.22 -24.07
C GLY A 116 13.32 -1.14 -23.50
N GLU A 117 12.48 -2.14 -23.70
CA GLU A 117 12.92 -3.54 -23.62
C GLU A 117 12.33 -4.36 -24.77
N GLU A 118 13.17 -5.28 -25.27
CA GLU A 118 12.70 -6.54 -25.86
C GLU A 118 11.92 -7.35 -24.82
#